data_AF-A0A1H7XIN9-F1
#
_entry.id   AF-A0A1H7XIN9-F1
#
_cell.length_a   1.000
_cell.length_b   1.000
_cell.length_c   1.000
_cell.angle_alpha   90.00
_cell.angle_beta   90.00
_cell.angle_gamma   90.00
#
_symmetry.space_group_name_H-M   'P 1'
#
loop_
_entity.id
_entity.type
_entity.pdbx_description
1 polymer ?
#
loop_
_entity_poly.entity_id
_entity_poly.type
_entity_poly.pdbx_seq_one_letter_code
_entity_poly.pdbx_strand_id
1 'polypeptide(L)'
;MNKIKTKRGFEKRPARITKYISLPKFIVSKLENSILNNPPTFNFNNSLAFYFLNLIAIRRFINPNFDECFGGFVSLDSKLLEHYFYNYRKYFGYFTDNGILEKRIYSTNKNRANSFRFIYDSEIDCNEFVKIDVSNLRNLKNFELIEKHTGNDEKCTHLVKWFYEGLEIDSEQAILEAQKEPEFLKRQSYLLGIEKLKNNEYWFTRNKYSDNRLHTPLTNLSKKLRPFLKFDGEKLVNLDIRCSQPYFLVVLVERLYSTIDTLMFENVKNHLYLSGFKKEYSKIKNWILNEDFYTEISKVLFEGRKIALTRNEWVGRGKNREKKTVTYENERELTKKLILRLFYIDTNSHLYKHDSDLKIFDEKFPYFSAFLKELKKNNYKYLSKLMQNEEAHCILDVVTKKLSQLYPKMPLFTIHDSIMTTEYWAERTHLKELIQSMMLEANGVKPQINS
;
A
#
# COMPACT_ATOMS: atom_id res chain seq x y z
N MET A 1 -6.01 2.55 -11.69
CA MET A 1 -6.94 3.17 -12.67
C MET A 1 -6.15 3.77 -13.82
N ASN A 2 -6.47 3.31 -15.03
CA ASN A 2 -5.70 3.41 -16.26
C ASN A 2 -5.37 4.85 -16.68
N LYS A 3 -4.13 5.30 -16.44
CA LYS A 3 -3.57 6.50 -17.07
C LYS A 3 -2.16 6.23 -17.53
N ILE A 4 -1.99 5.96 -18.82
CA ILE A 4 -0.70 6.11 -19.50
C ILE A 4 -0.78 7.44 -20.25
N LYS A 5 0.12 8.36 -19.90
CA LYS A 5 0.24 9.65 -20.57
C LYS A 5 0.97 9.42 -21.89
N THR A 6 0.29 9.57 -23.02
CA THR A 6 0.93 9.51 -24.35
C THR A 6 1.15 10.93 -24.89
N LYS A 7 2.00 11.08 -25.91
CA LYS A 7 2.26 12.36 -26.61
C LYS A 7 1.00 12.98 -27.24
N ARG A 8 -0.12 12.24 -27.37
CA ARG A 8 -1.40 12.69 -27.96
C ARG A 8 -2.56 12.89 -26.96
N GLY A 9 -2.32 12.72 -25.65
CA GLY A 9 -3.34 12.85 -24.61
C GLY A 9 -3.55 11.58 -23.78
N PHE A 10 -4.62 11.55 -22.98
CA PHE A 10 -5.02 10.36 -22.21
C PHE A 10 -5.75 9.38 -23.13
N GLU A 11 -5.21 8.18 -23.28
CA GLU A 11 -5.87 7.10 -24.00
C GLU A 11 -7.10 6.65 -23.21
N LYS A 12 -8.29 6.94 -23.73
CA LYS A 12 -9.57 6.60 -23.10
C LYS A 12 -9.85 5.11 -23.32
N ARG A 13 -9.67 4.30 -22.28
CA ARG A 13 -9.89 2.85 -22.30
C ARG A 13 -11.25 2.51 -21.67
N PRO A 14 -11.94 1.44 -22.12
CA PRO A 14 -13.17 1.01 -21.49
C PRO A 14 -12.95 0.65 -20.02
N ALA A 15 -14.02 0.79 -19.23
CA ALA A 15 -14.07 0.29 -17.87
C ALA A 15 -14.09 -1.24 -17.89
N ARG A 16 -12.99 -1.86 -17.45
CA ARG A 16 -12.93 -3.30 -17.22
C ARG A 16 -13.68 -3.63 -15.93
N ILE A 17 -14.68 -4.48 -16.05
CA ILE A 17 -15.54 -4.92 -14.94
C ILE A 17 -15.62 -6.44 -14.91
N THR A 18 -15.72 -7.00 -13.71
CA THR A 18 -16.11 -8.39 -13.50
C THR A 18 -17.64 -8.52 -13.53
N LYS A 19 -18.15 -9.76 -13.60
CA LYS A 19 -19.59 -10.03 -13.57
C LYS A 19 -20.26 -9.46 -12.31
N TYR A 20 -19.56 -9.52 -11.20
CA TYR A 20 -20.06 -9.09 -9.90
C TYR A 20 -19.21 -7.98 -9.30
N ILE A 21 -19.85 -7.14 -8.50
CA ILE A 21 -19.20 -6.19 -7.60
C ILE A 21 -19.79 -6.33 -6.19
N SER A 22 -18.98 -6.03 -5.18
CA SER A 22 -19.42 -6.01 -3.78
C SER A 22 -19.69 -4.58 -3.29
N LEU A 23 -20.84 -4.38 -2.64
CA LEU A 23 -21.23 -3.11 -2.00
C LEU A 23 -21.78 -3.35 -0.59
N PRO A 24 -21.56 -2.44 0.37
CA PRO A 24 -22.21 -2.50 1.67
C PRO A 24 -23.74 -2.56 1.54
N LYS A 25 -24.38 -3.47 2.26
CA LYS A 25 -25.83 -3.71 2.21
C LYS A 25 -26.64 -2.44 2.40
N PHE A 26 -26.25 -1.59 3.36
CA PHE A 26 -26.96 -0.34 3.61
C PHE A 26 -26.95 0.64 2.43
N ILE A 27 -25.89 0.66 1.62
CA ILE A 27 -25.83 1.51 0.42
C ILE A 27 -26.81 0.98 -0.62
N VAL A 28 -26.88 -0.35 -0.76
CA VAL A 28 -27.81 -1.02 -1.67
C VAL A 28 -29.26 -0.73 -1.26
N SER A 29 -29.61 -1.01 -0.01
CA SER A 29 -30.96 -0.78 0.50
C SER A 29 -31.37 0.69 0.42
N LYS A 30 -30.46 1.62 0.69
CA LYS A 30 -30.74 3.06 0.58
C LYS A 30 -31.02 3.48 -0.87
N LEU A 31 -30.29 2.93 -1.84
CA LEU A 31 -30.58 3.18 -3.26
C LEU A 31 -31.92 2.57 -3.68
N GLU A 32 -32.18 1.31 -3.33
CA GLU A 32 -33.43 0.62 -3.67
C GLU A 32 -34.66 1.32 -3.09
N ASN A 33 -34.60 1.70 -1.82
CA ASN A 33 -35.66 2.48 -1.16
C ASN A 33 -35.85 3.85 -1.82
N SER A 34 -34.75 4.50 -2.24
CA SER A 34 -34.82 5.78 -2.96
C SER A 34 -35.53 5.62 -4.31
N ILE A 35 -35.23 4.56 -5.06
CA ILE A 35 -35.85 4.28 -6.36
C ILE A 35 -37.35 4.00 -6.20
N LEU A 36 -37.73 3.27 -5.15
CA LEU A 36 -39.13 2.95 -4.86
C LEU A 36 -39.92 4.22 -4.48
N ASN A 37 -39.38 5.03 -3.57
CA ASN A 37 -40.09 6.19 -3.02
C ASN A 37 -40.03 7.41 -3.95
N ASN A 38 -38.91 7.58 -4.66
CA ASN A 38 -38.65 8.71 -5.55
C ASN A 38 -38.10 8.18 -6.89
N PRO A 39 -38.96 7.68 -7.80
CA PRO A 39 -38.52 7.12 -9.07
C PRO A 39 -37.69 8.12 -9.91
N PRO A 40 -36.57 7.69 -10.53
CA PRO A 40 -35.76 8.57 -11.37
C PRO A 40 -36.54 9.11 -12.58
N THR A 41 -36.40 10.41 -12.85
CA THR A 41 -37.06 11.09 -14.00
C THR A 41 -36.30 10.95 -15.33
N PHE A 42 -35.32 10.05 -15.40
CA PHE A 42 -34.49 9.81 -16.58
C PHE A 42 -34.27 8.31 -16.77
N ASN A 43 -33.77 7.91 -17.95
CA ASN A 43 -33.44 6.51 -18.23
C ASN A 43 -32.35 6.01 -17.27
N PHE A 44 -32.78 5.29 -16.24
CA PHE A 44 -31.97 4.88 -15.11
C PHE A 44 -31.62 3.39 -15.23
N ASN A 45 -30.33 3.10 -15.16
CA ASN A 45 -29.80 1.75 -15.17
C ASN A 45 -29.26 1.41 -13.77
N ASN A 46 -29.90 0.45 -13.10
CA ASN A 46 -29.57 0.06 -11.73
C ASN A 46 -28.11 -0.41 -11.59
N SER A 47 -27.64 -1.25 -12.52
CA SER A 47 -26.25 -1.75 -12.49
C SER A 47 -25.23 -0.63 -12.66
N LEU A 48 -25.56 0.41 -13.45
CA LEU A 48 -24.69 1.58 -13.62
C LEU A 48 -24.67 2.44 -12.35
N ALA A 49 -25.82 2.55 -11.67
CA ALA A 49 -25.92 3.24 -10.40
C ALA A 49 -25.07 2.54 -9.32
N PHE A 50 -25.21 1.21 -9.17
CA PHE A 50 -24.37 0.42 -8.27
C PHE A 50 -22.89 0.52 -8.62
N TYR A 51 -22.52 0.49 -9.91
CA TYR A 51 -21.14 0.69 -10.34
C TYR A 51 -20.59 2.05 -9.87
N PHE A 52 -21.32 3.14 -10.04
CA PHE A 52 -20.86 4.46 -9.57
C PHE A 52 -20.72 4.55 -8.05
N LEU A 53 -21.65 3.99 -7.29
CA LEU A 53 -21.53 3.93 -5.82
C LEU A 53 -20.34 3.05 -5.41
N ASN A 54 -20.08 1.95 -6.10
CA ASN A 54 -18.93 1.08 -5.86
C ASN A 54 -17.59 1.80 -6.09
N LEU A 55 -17.48 2.68 -7.09
CA LEU A 55 -16.29 3.51 -7.28
C LEU A 55 -15.98 4.40 -6.07
N ILE A 56 -17.02 4.91 -5.40
CA ILE A 56 -16.88 5.71 -4.17
C ILE A 56 -16.53 4.81 -3.00
N ALA A 57 -17.25 3.69 -2.82
CA ALA A 57 -17.04 2.74 -1.74
C ALA A 57 -15.63 2.16 -1.73
N ILE A 58 -15.16 1.64 -2.89
CA ILE A 58 -13.82 1.09 -3.04
C ILE A 58 -12.77 2.13 -2.63
N ARG A 59 -12.90 3.37 -3.11
CA ARG A 59 -11.92 4.41 -2.77
C ARG A 59 -11.98 4.82 -1.30
N ARG A 60 -13.19 4.91 -0.74
CA ARG A 60 -13.39 5.30 0.66
C ARG A 60 -12.85 4.27 1.62
N PHE A 61 -13.09 2.98 1.35
CA PHE A 61 -12.79 1.89 2.26
C PHE A 61 -11.40 1.28 2.04
N ILE A 62 -10.85 1.26 0.83
CA ILE A 62 -9.48 0.74 0.63
C ILE A 62 -8.44 1.61 1.33
N ASN A 63 -8.67 2.93 1.43
CA ASN A 63 -7.73 3.83 2.07
C ASN A 63 -8.47 4.85 2.95
N PRO A 64 -8.93 4.43 4.14
CA PRO A 64 -9.78 5.26 5.00
C PRO A 64 -9.09 6.57 5.39
N ASN A 65 -7.76 6.55 5.54
CA ASN A 65 -6.92 7.69 5.89
C ASN A 65 -6.62 8.63 4.71
N PHE A 66 -6.80 8.21 3.46
CA PHE A 66 -6.47 9.03 2.29
C PHE A 66 -7.35 10.29 2.20
N ASP A 67 -8.62 10.14 2.58
CA ASP A 67 -9.64 11.19 2.45
C ASP A 67 -10.07 11.77 3.82
N GLU A 68 -9.50 11.32 4.95
CA GLU A 68 -9.77 11.87 6.29
C GLU A 68 -9.61 13.39 6.33
N CYS A 69 -8.53 13.91 5.74
CA CYS A 69 -8.23 15.35 5.70
C CYS A 69 -9.12 16.15 4.75
N PHE A 70 -10.03 15.46 4.06
CA PHE A 70 -11.10 16.04 3.29
C PHE A 70 -12.47 15.80 3.92
N GLY A 71 -12.54 15.34 5.18
CA GLY A 71 -13.77 14.96 5.85
C GLY A 71 -14.35 13.64 5.34
N GLY A 72 -13.55 12.78 4.70
CA GLY A 72 -13.99 11.52 4.10
C GLY A 72 -14.59 11.65 2.70
N PHE A 73 -14.43 12.81 2.03
CA PHE A 73 -14.93 13.05 0.68
C PHE A 73 -14.01 12.49 -0.40
N VAL A 74 -14.57 11.63 -1.25
CA VAL A 74 -13.91 10.98 -2.38
C VAL A 74 -14.05 11.83 -3.64
N SER A 75 -12.92 12.21 -4.26
CA SER A 75 -12.93 12.93 -5.55
C SER A 75 -12.83 11.97 -6.73
N LEU A 76 -13.81 11.92 -7.62
CA LEU A 76 -13.76 11.12 -8.85
C LEU A 76 -13.40 11.98 -10.06
N ASP A 77 -12.72 11.40 -11.06
CA ASP A 77 -12.36 12.09 -12.30
C ASP A 77 -13.60 12.26 -13.19
N SER A 78 -14.09 13.49 -13.31
CA SER A 78 -15.29 13.78 -14.10
C SER A 78 -15.15 13.43 -15.58
N LYS A 79 -13.95 13.61 -16.16
CA LYS A 79 -13.70 13.27 -17.57
C LYS A 79 -13.73 11.76 -17.79
N LEU A 80 -13.32 10.99 -16.78
CA LEU A 80 -13.39 9.53 -16.81
C LEU A 80 -14.84 9.04 -16.66
N LEU A 81 -15.60 9.61 -15.72
CA LEU A 81 -17.01 9.26 -15.54
C LEU A 81 -17.83 9.59 -16.79
N GLU A 82 -17.60 10.75 -17.40
CA GLU A 82 -18.23 11.16 -18.66
C GLU A 82 -17.85 10.24 -19.82
N HIS A 83 -16.60 9.77 -19.85
CA HIS A 83 -16.18 8.77 -20.82
C HIS A 83 -16.94 7.45 -20.62
N TYR A 84 -17.09 6.95 -19.39
CA TYR A 84 -17.84 5.71 -19.15
C TYR A 84 -19.32 5.87 -19.50
N PHE A 85 -19.94 6.97 -19.08
CA PHE A 85 -21.32 7.27 -19.41
C PHE A 85 -21.56 8.80 -19.42
N TYR A 86 -21.92 9.34 -20.58
CA TYR A 86 -22.06 10.79 -20.79
C TYR A 86 -22.99 11.46 -19.74
N ASN A 87 -24.12 10.83 -19.45
CA ASN A 87 -25.14 11.34 -18.52
C ASN A 87 -24.86 11.00 -17.04
N TYR A 88 -23.63 10.65 -16.65
CA TYR A 88 -23.30 10.28 -15.26
C TYR A 88 -23.76 11.32 -14.23
N ARG A 89 -23.76 12.61 -14.59
CA ARG A 89 -24.17 13.71 -13.69
C ARG A 89 -25.59 13.55 -13.17
N LYS A 90 -26.51 12.98 -13.97
CA LYS A 90 -27.89 12.71 -13.55
C LYS A 90 -27.95 11.69 -12.41
N TYR A 91 -27.11 10.65 -12.46
CA TYR A 91 -27.00 9.66 -11.38
C TYR A 91 -26.47 10.30 -10.10
N PHE A 92 -25.39 11.10 -10.19
CA PHE A 92 -24.83 11.76 -9.01
C PHE A 92 -25.75 12.84 -8.43
N GLY A 93 -26.55 13.52 -9.27
CA GLY A 93 -27.63 14.39 -8.80
C GLY A 93 -28.70 13.61 -8.06
N TYR A 94 -29.19 12.53 -8.66
CA TYR A 94 -30.16 11.63 -8.01
C TYR A 94 -29.67 11.11 -6.64
N PHE A 95 -28.39 10.71 -6.55
CA PHE A 95 -27.81 10.26 -5.27
C PHE A 95 -27.76 11.37 -4.22
N THR A 96 -27.52 12.62 -4.61
CA THR A 96 -27.49 13.74 -3.67
C THR A 96 -28.89 14.16 -3.24
N ASP A 97 -29.82 14.20 -4.18
CA ASP A 97 -31.20 14.65 -3.95
C ASP A 97 -31.96 13.68 -3.04
N ASN A 98 -31.59 12.38 -3.08
CA ASN A 98 -32.15 11.34 -2.22
C ASN A 98 -31.32 11.02 -0.97
N GLY A 99 -30.35 11.87 -0.60
CA GLY A 99 -29.59 11.72 0.64
C GLY A 99 -28.72 10.45 0.71
N ILE A 100 -28.36 9.85 -0.43
CA ILE A 100 -27.41 8.73 -0.50
C ILE A 100 -25.98 9.27 -0.36
N LEU A 101 -25.69 10.38 -1.05
CA LEU A 101 -24.40 11.03 -1.07
C LEU A 101 -24.50 12.49 -0.63
N GLU A 102 -23.52 12.92 0.15
CA GLU A 102 -23.22 14.34 0.33
C GLU A 102 -22.22 14.78 -0.75
N LYS A 103 -22.46 15.94 -1.36
CA LYS A 103 -21.58 16.51 -2.39
C LYS A 103 -20.87 17.75 -1.89
N ARG A 104 -19.55 17.79 -2.10
CA ARG A 104 -18.73 18.97 -1.89
C ARG A 104 -18.32 19.56 -3.23
N ILE A 105 -18.73 20.82 -3.45
CA ILE A 105 -18.63 21.51 -4.73
C ILE A 105 -17.18 21.90 -5.05
N TYR A 106 -16.83 21.77 -6.33
CA TYR A 106 -15.61 22.28 -6.93
C TYR A 106 -15.32 23.73 -6.54
N SER A 107 -14.05 24.05 -6.26
CA SER A 107 -13.60 25.43 -6.01
C SER A 107 -12.15 25.59 -6.43
N THR A 108 -11.90 26.49 -7.38
CA THR A 108 -10.56 26.91 -7.80
C THR A 108 -9.79 27.52 -6.62
N ASN A 109 -10.41 28.43 -5.89
CA ASN A 109 -9.80 29.14 -4.76
C ASN A 109 -9.35 28.18 -3.65
N LYS A 110 -10.10 27.11 -3.41
CA LYS A 110 -9.78 26.08 -2.41
C LYS A 110 -9.01 24.89 -3.00
N ASN A 111 -8.60 24.95 -4.27
CA ASN A 111 -7.99 23.85 -5.03
C ASN A 111 -8.72 22.51 -4.83
N ARG A 112 -10.05 22.55 -5.00
CA ARG A 112 -10.97 21.49 -4.57
C ARG A 112 -11.74 20.94 -5.77
N ALA A 113 -11.68 19.64 -5.98
CA ALA A 113 -12.50 18.94 -6.97
C ALA A 113 -13.93 18.68 -6.45
N ASN A 114 -14.87 18.42 -7.37
CA ASN A 114 -16.15 17.80 -6.98
C ASN A 114 -15.85 16.47 -6.28
N SER A 115 -16.45 16.29 -5.11
CA SER A 115 -16.19 15.12 -4.27
C SER A 115 -17.43 14.71 -3.51
N PHE A 116 -17.51 13.43 -3.16
CA PHE A 116 -18.71 12.80 -2.63
C PHE A 116 -18.39 11.95 -1.41
N ARG A 117 -19.33 11.85 -0.47
CA ARG A 117 -19.24 11.00 0.72
C ARG A 117 -20.58 10.34 0.96
N PHE A 118 -20.61 9.11 1.44
CA PHE A 118 -21.86 8.46 1.86
C PHE A 118 -22.44 9.15 3.10
N ILE A 119 -23.76 9.31 3.11
CA ILE A 119 -24.51 9.74 4.28
C ILE A 119 -24.86 8.48 5.07
N TYR A 120 -24.17 8.30 6.19
CA TYR A 120 -24.42 7.20 7.12
C TYR A 120 -25.52 7.61 8.08
N ASP A 121 -26.50 6.74 8.28
CA ASP A 121 -27.42 6.88 9.41
C ASP A 121 -26.69 6.34 10.64
N SER A 122 -26.63 7.11 11.73
CA SER A 122 -25.71 6.93 12.87
C SER A 122 -25.84 5.59 13.62
N GLU A 123 -26.81 4.77 13.25
CA GLU A 123 -27.17 3.50 13.89
C GLU A 123 -26.95 2.26 12.98
N ILE A 124 -26.49 2.44 11.74
CA ILE A 124 -26.32 1.30 10.83
C ILE A 124 -24.99 0.60 11.09
N ASP A 125 -25.09 -0.46 11.87
CA ASP A 125 -24.06 -1.48 12.05
C ASP A 125 -23.88 -2.25 10.71
N CYS A 126 -23.07 -1.70 9.81
CA CYS A 126 -22.82 -2.34 8.53
C CYS A 126 -21.91 -3.55 8.70
N ASN A 127 -22.51 -4.73 8.89
CA ASN A 127 -21.77 -5.98 8.99
C ASN A 127 -21.74 -6.79 7.68
N GLU A 128 -22.50 -6.39 6.66
CA GLU A 128 -22.67 -7.18 5.44
C GLU A 128 -22.40 -6.41 4.14
N PHE A 129 -21.80 -7.14 3.19
CA PHE A 129 -21.70 -6.74 1.79
C PHE A 129 -22.64 -7.60 0.95
N VAL A 130 -23.16 -7.02 -0.13
CA VAL A 130 -24.03 -7.66 -1.11
C VAL A 130 -23.30 -7.74 -2.44
N LYS A 131 -23.35 -8.93 -3.05
CA LYS A 131 -22.84 -9.21 -4.37
C LYS A 131 -23.89 -8.82 -5.42
N ILE A 132 -23.52 -7.92 -6.33
CA ILE A 132 -24.43 -7.35 -7.33
C ILE A 132 -23.96 -7.74 -8.72
N ASP A 133 -24.86 -8.27 -9.55
CA ASP A 133 -24.58 -8.54 -10.97
C ASP A 133 -24.60 -7.24 -11.78
N VAL A 134 -23.46 -6.93 -12.40
CA VAL A 134 -23.28 -5.76 -13.27
C VAL A 134 -22.87 -6.16 -14.69
N SER A 135 -23.03 -7.44 -15.06
CA SER A 135 -22.63 -7.95 -16.38
C SER A 135 -23.40 -7.32 -17.53
N ASN A 136 -24.61 -6.83 -17.29
CA ASN A 136 -25.41 -6.09 -18.28
C ASN A 136 -24.73 -4.78 -18.73
N LEU A 137 -23.78 -4.23 -17.96
CA LEU A 137 -23.00 -3.06 -18.36
C LEU A 137 -22.14 -3.31 -19.60
N ARG A 138 -21.84 -4.57 -19.95
CA ARG A 138 -21.17 -4.93 -21.21
C ARG A 138 -21.90 -4.43 -22.45
N ASN A 139 -23.19 -4.15 -22.34
CA ASN A 139 -24.02 -3.62 -23.43
C ASN A 139 -23.77 -2.12 -23.66
N LEU A 140 -23.03 -1.44 -22.76
CA LEU A 140 -22.64 -0.05 -22.90
C LEU A 140 -21.27 0.07 -23.58
N LYS A 141 -21.14 1.01 -24.53
CA LYS A 141 -19.96 1.19 -25.40
C LYS A 141 -18.61 1.21 -24.68
N ASN A 142 -18.53 1.78 -23.48
CA ASN A 142 -17.26 2.03 -22.78
C ASN A 142 -17.05 1.09 -21.59
N PHE A 143 -17.63 -0.12 -21.64
CA PHE A 143 -17.47 -1.16 -20.63
C PHE A 143 -17.02 -2.46 -21.29
N GLU A 144 -16.11 -3.17 -20.62
CA GLU A 144 -15.54 -4.44 -21.04
C GLU A 144 -15.73 -5.44 -19.90
N LEU A 145 -16.54 -6.48 -20.13
CA LEU A 145 -16.71 -7.57 -19.16
C LEU A 145 -15.52 -8.52 -19.27
N ILE A 146 -14.84 -8.72 -18.14
CA ILE A 146 -13.71 -9.64 -18.02
C ILE A 146 -14.06 -10.77 -17.05
N GLU A 147 -13.55 -11.96 -17.32
CA GLU A 147 -13.71 -13.12 -16.43
C GLU A 147 -12.87 -12.95 -15.16
N LYS A 148 -11.60 -12.59 -15.33
CA LYS A 148 -10.65 -12.36 -14.25
C LYS A 148 -9.66 -11.26 -14.57
N HIS A 149 -9.16 -10.61 -13.53
CA HIS A 149 -8.02 -9.72 -13.68
C HIS A 149 -6.74 -10.55 -13.81
N THR A 150 -6.07 -10.46 -14.95
CA THR A 150 -4.78 -11.15 -15.19
C THR A 150 -3.56 -10.34 -14.74
N GLY A 151 -3.79 -9.12 -14.24
CA GLY A 151 -2.75 -8.11 -14.01
C GLY A 151 -2.25 -7.50 -15.32
N ASN A 152 -1.79 -6.25 -15.25
CA ASN A 152 -1.25 -5.54 -16.42
C ASN A 152 0.26 -5.80 -16.64
N ASP A 153 0.89 -6.66 -15.81
CA ASP A 153 2.33 -6.90 -15.84
C ASP A 153 2.64 -8.39 -16.02
N GLU A 154 3.04 -8.76 -17.23
CA GLU A 154 3.46 -10.12 -17.59
C GLU A 154 4.59 -10.64 -16.68
N LYS A 155 5.37 -9.75 -16.05
CA LYS A 155 6.50 -10.11 -15.20
C LYS A 155 6.13 -10.76 -13.87
N CYS A 156 4.88 -10.65 -13.43
CA CYS A 156 4.41 -11.21 -12.16
C CYS A 156 3.32 -12.28 -12.33
N THR A 157 3.19 -12.84 -13.53
CA THR A 157 2.23 -13.92 -13.83
C THR A 157 2.41 -15.14 -12.92
N HIS A 158 3.66 -15.45 -12.53
CA HIS A 158 4.01 -16.51 -11.60
C HIS A 158 3.44 -16.33 -10.18
N LEU A 159 3.09 -15.10 -9.80
CA LEU A 159 2.46 -14.76 -8.52
C LEU A 159 0.94 -14.60 -8.66
N VAL A 160 0.50 -13.89 -9.70
CA VAL A 160 -0.91 -13.52 -9.89
C VAL A 160 -1.81 -14.73 -10.11
N LYS A 161 -1.30 -15.79 -10.76
CA LYS A 161 -2.09 -17.00 -11.04
C LYS A 161 -2.68 -17.64 -9.78
N TRP A 162 -1.90 -17.68 -8.68
CA TRP A 162 -2.25 -18.39 -7.45
C TRP A 162 -3.47 -17.81 -6.74
N PHE A 163 -3.79 -16.54 -6.98
CA PHE A 163 -5.01 -15.95 -6.46
C PHE A 163 -6.26 -16.69 -6.92
N TYR A 164 -6.29 -17.18 -8.17
CA TYR A 164 -7.48 -17.84 -8.73
C TYR A 164 -7.44 -19.37 -8.67
N GLU A 165 -6.34 -19.96 -8.19
CA GLU A 165 -6.16 -21.42 -8.20
C GLU A 165 -6.58 -22.08 -6.88
N GLY A 166 -6.43 -21.39 -5.74
CA GLY A 166 -6.77 -21.97 -4.43
C GLY A 166 -6.72 -21.02 -3.24
N LEU A 167 -6.53 -19.71 -3.45
CA LEU A 167 -6.47 -18.73 -2.36
C LEU A 167 -7.87 -18.50 -1.76
N GLU A 168 -7.99 -18.71 -0.46
CA GLU A 168 -9.23 -18.60 0.29
C GLU A 168 -9.04 -17.78 1.57
N ILE A 169 -10.16 -17.34 2.14
CA ILE A 169 -10.22 -16.75 3.47
C ILE A 169 -11.34 -17.40 4.27
N ASP A 170 -11.07 -17.78 5.52
CA ASP A 170 -12.10 -18.17 6.48
C ASP A 170 -12.95 -16.93 6.82
N SER A 171 -13.98 -16.70 6.01
CA SER A 171 -14.74 -15.45 6.06
C SER A 171 -15.51 -15.29 7.38
N GLU A 172 -15.95 -16.39 7.98
CA GLU A 172 -16.72 -16.34 9.24
C GLU A 172 -15.83 -15.81 10.37
N GLN A 173 -14.66 -16.43 10.57
CA GLN A 173 -13.73 -15.99 11.61
C GLN A 173 -13.12 -14.62 11.30
N ALA A 174 -12.84 -14.33 10.03
CA ALA A 174 -12.31 -13.02 9.63
C ALA A 174 -13.31 -11.88 9.87
N ILE A 175 -14.61 -12.09 9.65
CA ILE A 175 -15.65 -11.09 9.93
C ILE A 175 -15.75 -10.82 11.43
N LEU A 176 -15.73 -11.86 12.26
CA LEU A 176 -15.72 -11.71 13.73
C LEU A 176 -14.52 -10.90 14.22
N GLU A 177 -13.33 -11.13 13.65
CA GLU A 177 -12.14 -10.34 13.98
C GLU A 177 -12.25 -8.90 13.46
N ALA A 178 -12.80 -8.69 12.27
CA ALA A 178 -13.00 -7.36 11.70
C ALA A 178 -13.97 -6.51 12.55
N GLN A 179 -15.01 -7.12 13.12
CA GLN A 179 -16.00 -6.46 13.98
C GLN A 179 -15.41 -5.89 15.28
N LYS A 180 -14.27 -6.41 15.75
CA LYS A 180 -13.56 -5.87 16.92
C LYS A 180 -12.90 -4.52 16.67
N GLU A 181 -12.79 -4.07 15.41
CA GLU A 181 -12.22 -2.76 15.07
C GLU A 181 -13.23 -1.64 15.39
N PRO A 182 -12.94 -0.77 16.38
CA PRO A 182 -13.90 0.25 16.81
C PRO A 182 -14.10 1.36 15.77
N GLU A 183 -13.06 1.68 15.00
CA GLU A 183 -13.15 2.74 13.99
C GLU A 183 -13.94 2.25 12.76
N PHE A 184 -15.14 2.79 12.57
CA PHE A 184 -16.07 2.40 11.50
C PHE A 184 -15.40 2.26 10.13
N LEU A 185 -14.57 3.22 9.71
CA LEU A 185 -13.99 3.21 8.37
C LEU A 185 -12.92 2.14 8.19
N LYS A 186 -12.12 1.87 9.22
CA LYS A 186 -11.20 0.74 9.23
C LYS A 186 -11.96 -0.59 9.24
N ARG A 187 -13.03 -0.69 10.04
CA ARG A 187 -13.91 -1.87 10.02
C ARG A 187 -14.50 -2.11 8.63
N GLN A 188 -15.02 -1.08 7.95
CA GLN A 188 -15.49 -1.19 6.56
C GLN A 188 -14.37 -1.58 5.59
N SER A 189 -13.14 -1.10 5.81
CA SER A 189 -11.96 -1.50 5.02
C SER A 189 -11.69 -3.00 5.13
N TYR A 190 -11.73 -3.52 6.36
CA TYR A 190 -11.51 -4.92 6.68
C TYR A 190 -12.57 -5.82 6.05
N LEU A 191 -13.84 -5.49 6.26
CA LEU A 191 -14.98 -6.22 5.70
C LEU A 191 -14.96 -6.21 4.16
N LEU A 192 -14.64 -5.08 3.52
CA LEU A 192 -14.46 -5.03 2.06
C LEU A 192 -13.32 -5.94 1.59
N GLY A 193 -12.21 -5.98 2.33
CA GLY A 193 -11.08 -6.86 2.03
C GLY A 193 -11.47 -8.33 2.05
N ILE A 194 -12.22 -8.75 3.08
CA ILE A 194 -12.75 -10.12 3.23
C ILE A 194 -13.69 -10.45 2.07
N GLU A 195 -14.67 -9.59 1.80
CA GLU A 195 -15.66 -9.85 0.77
C GLU A 195 -15.02 -9.97 -0.61
N LYS A 196 -14.04 -9.11 -0.92
CA LYS A 196 -13.29 -9.19 -2.18
C LYS A 196 -12.52 -10.49 -2.32
N LEU A 197 -11.94 -10.99 -1.23
CA LEU A 197 -11.23 -12.26 -1.24
C LEU A 197 -12.21 -13.42 -1.45
N LYS A 198 -13.30 -13.45 -0.68
CA LYS A 198 -14.37 -14.45 -0.76
C LYS A 198 -15.00 -14.53 -2.16
N ASN A 199 -15.16 -13.40 -2.84
CA ASN A 199 -15.78 -13.33 -4.17
C ASN A 199 -14.80 -13.41 -5.34
N ASN A 200 -13.51 -13.64 -5.09
CA ASN A 200 -12.45 -13.64 -6.10
C ASN A 200 -12.37 -12.31 -6.89
N GLU A 201 -12.71 -11.19 -6.24
CA GLU A 201 -12.65 -9.84 -6.79
C GLU A 201 -11.24 -9.25 -6.65
N TYR A 202 -10.30 -9.81 -7.39
CA TYR A 202 -8.90 -9.42 -7.30
C TYR A 202 -8.52 -8.29 -8.25
N TRP A 203 -7.45 -7.59 -7.92
CA TRP A 203 -6.89 -6.52 -8.74
C TRP A 203 -5.37 -6.53 -8.57
N PHE A 204 -4.64 -6.22 -9.64
CA PHE A 204 -3.19 -6.27 -9.61
C PHE A 204 -2.63 -5.01 -10.26
N THR A 205 -1.76 -4.30 -9.54
CA THR A 205 -1.09 -3.13 -10.07
C THR A 205 0.36 -3.08 -9.64
N ARG A 206 1.24 -2.80 -10.60
CA ARG A 206 2.67 -2.54 -10.38
C ARG A 206 3.04 -1.31 -11.19
N ASN A 207 3.81 -0.40 -10.60
CA ASN A 207 4.18 0.85 -11.27
C ASN A 207 5.68 1.14 -11.12
N LYS A 208 6.42 0.93 -12.21
CA LYS A 208 7.87 1.18 -12.29
C LYS A 208 8.31 2.62 -12.02
N TYR A 209 7.39 3.59 -12.06
CA TYR A 209 7.69 5.00 -11.78
C TYR A 209 7.40 5.40 -10.32
N SER A 210 6.86 4.49 -9.51
CA SER A 210 6.68 4.64 -8.05
C SER A 210 7.68 3.78 -7.28
N ASP A 211 7.18 2.97 -6.35
CA ASP A 211 7.88 1.95 -5.56
C ASP A 211 8.06 0.62 -6.32
N ASN A 212 7.42 0.45 -7.49
CA ASN A 212 7.48 -0.74 -8.34
C ASN A 212 7.08 -2.05 -7.64
N ARG A 213 6.39 -1.96 -6.49
CA ARG A 213 5.84 -3.08 -5.75
C ARG A 213 4.60 -3.63 -6.46
N LEU A 214 4.37 -4.94 -6.33
CA LEU A 214 3.13 -5.57 -6.76
C LEU A 214 2.06 -5.34 -5.68
N HIS A 215 1.07 -4.54 -6.00
CA HIS A 215 -0.11 -4.35 -5.15
C HIS A 215 -1.21 -5.32 -5.56
N THR A 216 -1.76 -5.99 -4.56
CA THR A 216 -2.77 -7.04 -4.65
C THR A 216 -3.81 -6.85 -3.53
N PRO A 217 -4.93 -7.60 -3.53
CA PRO A 217 -5.85 -7.62 -2.39
C PRO A 217 -5.15 -7.90 -1.05
N LEU A 218 -4.13 -8.77 -1.05
CA LEU A 218 -3.37 -9.12 0.15
C LEU A 218 -2.51 -7.95 0.67
N THR A 219 -2.00 -7.09 -0.20
CA THR A 219 -1.25 -5.89 0.24
C THR A 219 -2.11 -4.88 0.99
N ASN A 220 -3.42 -4.87 0.75
CA ASN A 220 -4.37 -4.02 1.45
C ASN A 220 -5.09 -4.75 2.61
N LEU A 221 -4.84 -6.05 2.79
CA LEU A 221 -5.42 -6.82 3.86
C LEU A 221 -4.71 -6.54 5.19
N SER A 222 -5.50 -6.22 6.21
CA SER A 222 -5.02 -5.99 7.57
C SER A 222 -4.23 -7.18 8.09
N LYS A 223 -3.17 -6.91 8.86
CA LYS A 223 -2.38 -7.95 9.54
C LYS A 223 -3.25 -8.83 10.45
N LYS A 224 -4.29 -8.27 11.06
CA LYS A 224 -5.26 -8.99 11.91
C LYS A 224 -6.04 -10.06 11.15
N LEU A 225 -6.20 -9.91 9.83
CA LEU A 225 -7.01 -10.81 9.01
C LEU A 225 -6.20 -11.87 8.27
N ARG A 226 -4.88 -11.69 8.15
CA ARG A 226 -3.99 -12.63 7.47
C ARG A 226 -3.99 -14.05 8.07
N PRO A 227 -4.14 -14.25 9.40
CA PRO A 227 -4.21 -15.59 9.97
C PRO A 227 -5.38 -16.45 9.45
N PHE A 228 -6.39 -15.83 8.84
CA PHE A 228 -7.56 -16.53 8.29
C PHE A 228 -7.39 -16.89 6.80
N LEU A 229 -6.26 -16.54 6.18
CA LEU A 229 -5.97 -16.90 4.79
C LEU A 229 -5.55 -18.37 4.71
N LYS A 230 -6.04 -19.04 3.67
CA LYS A 230 -5.70 -20.43 3.34
C LYS A 230 -5.38 -20.57 1.86
N PHE A 231 -4.66 -21.62 1.50
CA PHE A 231 -4.51 -22.06 0.13
C PHE A 231 -4.79 -23.56 0.06
N ASP A 232 -5.80 -23.96 -0.71
CA ASP A 232 -6.28 -25.35 -0.79
C ASP A 232 -6.50 -25.98 0.61
N GLY A 233 -7.11 -25.22 1.52
CA GLY A 233 -7.34 -25.60 2.91
C GLY A 233 -6.12 -25.50 3.85
N GLU A 234 -4.93 -25.27 3.31
CA GLU A 234 -3.68 -25.18 4.09
C GLU A 234 -3.42 -23.74 4.58
N LYS A 235 -2.82 -23.61 5.77
CA LYS A 235 -2.49 -22.31 6.35
C LYS A 235 -1.33 -21.64 5.59
N LEU A 236 -1.44 -20.33 5.39
CA LEU A 236 -0.36 -19.51 4.83
C LEU A 236 0.58 -18.98 5.93
N VAL A 237 1.88 -18.95 5.62
CA VAL A 237 2.94 -18.40 6.46
C VAL A 237 3.73 -17.33 5.71
N ASN A 238 4.21 -16.31 6.42
CA ASN A 238 4.91 -15.16 5.86
C ASN A 238 6.37 -15.18 6.29
N LEU A 239 7.28 -14.96 5.34
CA LEU A 239 8.69 -14.75 5.60
C LEU A 239 9.02 -13.29 5.28
N ASP A 240 9.20 -12.48 6.32
CA ASP A 240 9.47 -11.05 6.24
C ASP A 240 10.97 -10.75 6.32
N ILE A 241 11.50 -9.94 5.40
CA ILE A 241 12.84 -9.37 5.58
C ILE A 241 12.83 -8.45 6.79
N ARG A 242 13.62 -8.78 7.81
CA ARG A 242 13.75 -7.94 8.99
C ARG A 242 14.43 -6.63 8.62
N CYS A 243 13.83 -5.50 9.03
CA CYS A 243 14.34 -4.17 8.74
C CYS A 243 14.60 -3.94 7.23
N SER A 244 13.68 -4.37 6.36
CA SER A 244 13.85 -4.34 4.89
C SER A 244 14.43 -3.05 4.32
N GLN A 245 13.88 -1.88 4.67
CA GLN A 245 14.38 -0.61 4.13
C GLN A 245 15.84 -0.32 4.56
N PRO A 246 16.22 -0.42 5.84
CA PRO A 246 17.64 -0.44 6.24
C PRO A 246 18.49 -1.49 5.52
N TYR A 247 17.99 -2.71 5.30
CA TYR A 247 18.72 -3.74 4.56
C TYR A 247 19.01 -3.30 3.11
N PHE A 248 18.03 -2.74 2.38
CA PHE A 248 18.27 -2.25 1.02
C PHE A 248 19.15 -0.99 0.97
N LEU A 249 19.27 -0.24 2.06
CA LEU A 249 20.31 0.79 2.19
C LEU A 249 21.71 0.16 2.27
N VAL A 250 21.88 -0.94 3.01
CA VAL A 250 23.14 -1.68 3.06
C VAL A 250 23.49 -2.20 1.66
N VAL A 251 22.55 -2.85 0.96
CA VAL A 251 22.75 -3.32 -0.41
C VAL A 251 23.20 -2.18 -1.34
N LEU A 252 22.56 -1.01 -1.24
CA LEU A 252 22.95 0.15 -2.03
C LEU A 252 24.39 0.59 -1.75
N VAL A 253 24.78 0.70 -0.47
CA VAL A 253 26.13 1.14 -0.08
C VAL A 253 27.20 0.12 -0.52
N GLU A 254 26.93 -1.18 -0.37
CA GLU A 254 27.85 -2.23 -0.82
C GLU A 254 28.03 -2.21 -2.34
N ARG A 255 26.95 -1.98 -3.11
CA ARG A 255 27.06 -1.78 -4.56
C ARG A 255 27.88 -0.54 -4.90
N LEU A 256 27.67 0.57 -4.21
CA LEU A 256 28.48 1.78 -4.41
C LEU A 256 29.97 1.52 -4.16
N TYR A 257 30.32 0.74 -3.13
CA TYR A 257 31.70 0.30 -2.89
C TYR A 257 32.23 -0.58 -4.02
N SER A 258 31.44 -1.53 -4.52
CA SER A 258 31.87 -2.40 -5.63
C SER A 258 32.11 -1.66 -6.95
N THR A 259 31.49 -0.50 -7.14
CA THR A 259 31.62 0.32 -8.35
C THR A 259 32.39 1.63 -8.12
N ILE A 260 33.09 1.76 -6.98
CA ILE A 260 33.63 3.06 -6.51
C ILE A 260 34.62 3.70 -7.48
N ASP A 261 35.38 2.90 -8.21
CA ASP A 261 36.35 3.38 -9.21
C ASP A 261 35.66 4.07 -10.39
N THR A 262 34.50 3.54 -10.79
CA THR A 262 33.69 4.04 -11.92
C THR A 262 32.60 5.02 -11.49
N LEU A 263 32.46 5.28 -10.18
CA LEU A 263 31.38 6.12 -9.65
C LEU A 263 31.60 7.58 -10.05
N MET A 264 30.74 8.09 -10.94
CA MET A 264 30.80 9.47 -11.44
C MET A 264 30.37 10.52 -10.41
N PHE A 265 29.77 10.11 -9.28
CA PHE A 265 29.29 11.02 -8.24
C PHE A 265 30.39 11.30 -7.21
N GLU A 266 31.28 12.23 -7.52
CA GLU A 266 32.49 12.53 -6.72
C GLU A 266 32.17 12.84 -5.25
N ASN A 267 31.10 13.59 -4.96
CA ASN A 267 30.71 13.88 -3.57
C ASN A 267 30.34 12.60 -2.80
N VAL A 268 29.61 11.68 -3.43
CA VAL A 268 29.23 10.40 -2.82
C VAL A 268 30.48 9.56 -2.58
N LYS A 269 31.38 9.50 -3.58
CA LYS A 269 32.67 8.82 -3.50
C LYS A 269 33.52 9.34 -2.33
N ASN A 270 33.62 10.67 -2.18
CA ASN A 270 34.33 11.30 -1.08
C ASN A 270 33.79 10.87 0.28
N HIS A 271 32.47 10.85 0.46
CA HIS A 271 31.86 10.35 1.71
C HIS A 271 32.22 8.89 2.01
N LEU A 272 32.20 8.02 0.99
CA LEU A 272 32.52 6.58 1.15
C LEU A 272 33.98 6.33 1.56
N TYR A 273 34.90 7.23 1.21
CA TYR A 273 36.32 7.14 1.58
C TYR A 273 36.63 7.58 3.01
N LEU A 274 35.79 8.42 3.61
CA LEU A 274 36.03 8.93 4.98
C LEU A 274 36.11 7.78 5.99
N SER A 275 37.17 7.78 6.79
CA SER A 275 37.37 6.78 7.86
C SER A 275 36.24 6.80 8.89
N GLY A 276 35.73 8.00 9.21
CA GLY A 276 34.57 8.19 10.07
C GLY A 276 33.30 7.53 9.52
N PHE A 277 33.04 7.69 8.22
CA PHE A 277 31.91 7.01 7.56
C PHE A 277 32.06 5.50 7.63
N LYS A 278 33.23 4.96 7.28
CA LYS A 278 33.48 3.51 7.32
C LYS A 278 33.24 2.93 8.72
N LYS A 279 33.66 3.62 9.77
CA LYS A 279 33.45 3.22 11.17
C LYS A 279 31.97 3.19 11.55
N GLU A 280 31.24 4.28 11.27
CA GLU A 280 29.80 4.37 11.56
C GLU A 280 28.98 3.36 10.74
N TYR A 281 29.27 3.27 9.44
CA TYR A 281 28.60 2.36 8.52
C TYR A 281 28.82 0.90 8.94
N SER A 282 30.04 0.51 9.30
CA SER A 282 30.32 -0.86 9.77
C SER A 282 29.46 -1.23 10.99
N LYS A 283 29.33 -0.31 11.94
CA LYS A 283 28.48 -0.49 13.12
C LYS A 283 27.00 -0.66 12.74
N ILE A 284 26.48 0.24 11.89
CA ILE A 284 25.09 0.21 11.42
C ILE A 284 24.81 -1.05 10.59
N LYS A 285 25.72 -1.42 9.69
CA LYS A 285 25.65 -2.63 8.87
C LYS A 285 25.57 -3.88 9.74
N ASN A 286 26.44 -3.99 10.75
CA ASN A 286 26.39 -5.12 11.69
C ASN A 286 25.03 -5.20 12.40
N TRP A 287 24.51 -4.07 12.90
CA TRP A 287 23.20 -4.05 13.54
C TRP A 287 22.05 -4.47 12.64
N ILE A 288 22.09 -4.10 11.35
CA ILE A 288 21.07 -4.45 10.35
C ILE A 288 21.14 -5.93 9.97
N LEU A 289 22.34 -6.49 9.83
CA LEU A 289 22.53 -7.84 9.30
C LEU A 289 22.56 -8.92 10.39
N ASN A 290 22.94 -8.57 11.63
CA ASN A 290 23.27 -9.54 12.67
C ASN A 290 22.53 -9.32 13.99
N GLU A 291 21.95 -8.14 14.25
CA GLU A 291 21.33 -7.82 15.56
C GLU A 291 19.89 -7.29 15.39
N ASP A 292 19.28 -6.75 16.46
CA ASP A 292 18.05 -5.96 16.32
C ASP A 292 18.40 -4.48 16.09
N PHE A 293 18.53 -4.10 14.82
CA PHE A 293 18.87 -2.73 14.44
C PHE A 293 18.10 -1.64 15.19
N TYR A 294 16.78 -1.79 15.33
CA TYR A 294 15.97 -0.76 15.97
C TYR A 294 16.22 -0.70 17.47
N THR A 295 16.47 -1.83 18.13
CA THR A 295 16.83 -1.84 19.56
C THR A 295 18.22 -1.24 19.78
N GLU A 296 19.21 -1.62 18.96
CA GLU A 296 20.60 -1.18 19.15
C GLU A 296 20.80 0.30 18.86
N ILE A 297 20.19 0.81 17.78
CA ILE A 297 20.27 2.25 17.50
C ILE A 297 19.53 3.07 18.55
N SER A 298 18.46 2.51 19.13
CA SER A 298 17.68 3.16 20.18
C SER A 298 18.52 3.44 21.42
N LYS A 299 19.33 2.47 21.87
CA LYS A 299 20.26 2.62 22.99
C LYS A 299 21.19 3.82 22.81
N VAL A 300 21.63 4.09 21.58
CA VAL A 300 22.52 5.22 21.26
C VAL A 300 21.76 6.54 21.15
N LEU A 301 20.59 6.55 20.52
CA LEU A 301 19.77 7.76 20.34
C LEU A 301 19.14 8.25 21.65
N PHE A 302 18.93 7.33 22.60
CA PHE A 302 18.27 7.60 23.87
C PHE A 302 19.18 7.45 25.10
N GLU A 303 20.49 7.34 24.89
CA GLU A 303 21.48 7.32 25.95
C GLU A 303 21.34 8.55 26.86
N GLY A 304 21.10 8.32 28.16
CA GLY A 304 21.04 9.37 29.17
C GLY A 304 19.78 10.26 29.14
N ARG A 305 18.71 9.88 28.43
CA ARG A 305 17.47 10.67 28.34
C ARG A 305 16.22 9.89 28.72
N LYS A 306 15.24 10.62 29.27
CA LYS A 306 13.89 10.08 29.46
C LYS A 306 13.18 9.99 28.11
N ILE A 307 12.71 8.79 27.76
CA ILE A 307 12.01 8.54 26.51
C ILE A 307 10.52 8.85 26.70
N ALA A 308 9.98 9.72 25.84
CA ALA A 308 8.55 9.87 25.68
C ALA A 308 8.09 8.96 24.54
N LEU A 309 7.21 8.00 24.84
CA LEU A 309 6.59 7.12 23.84
C LEU A 309 5.47 7.83 23.05
N THR A 310 5.44 9.15 23.05
CA THR A 310 4.47 9.95 22.33
C THR A 310 5.15 10.92 21.38
N ARG A 311 4.58 11.09 20.19
CA ARG A 311 5.03 12.12 19.23
C ARG A 311 3.86 12.83 18.61
N ASN A 312 4.08 14.10 18.34
CA ASN A 312 3.19 14.86 17.48
C ASN A 312 3.52 14.54 16.01
N GLU A 313 2.58 13.91 15.32
CA GLU A 313 2.67 13.63 13.89
C GLU A 313 1.70 14.51 13.09
N TRP A 314 2.13 14.90 11.90
CA TRP A 314 1.25 15.54 10.93
C TRP A 314 0.52 14.46 10.13
N VAL A 315 -0.79 14.38 10.31
CA VAL A 315 -1.65 13.49 9.54
C VAL A 315 -2.27 14.29 8.40
N GLY A 316 -2.19 13.76 7.18
CA GLY A 316 -2.83 14.35 6.01
C GLY A 316 -1.96 14.83 4.86
N ARG A 317 -2.62 15.43 3.87
CA ARG A 317 -1.99 15.88 2.61
C ARG A 317 -2.16 17.37 2.35
N GLY A 318 -1.10 17.98 1.85
CA GLY A 318 -1.11 19.38 1.40
C GLY A 318 -1.42 20.35 2.55
N LYS A 319 -2.32 21.30 2.28
CA LYS A 319 -2.72 22.36 3.22
C LYS A 319 -3.63 21.87 4.36
N ASN A 320 -4.19 20.66 4.27
CA ASN A 320 -5.14 20.12 5.25
C ASN A 320 -4.46 19.16 6.25
N ARG A 321 -3.21 19.43 6.61
CA ARG A 321 -2.51 18.61 7.60
C ARG A 321 -2.94 19.02 9.01
N GLU A 322 -3.27 18.03 9.82
CA GLU A 322 -3.61 18.20 11.22
C GLU A 322 -2.55 17.54 12.10
N LYS A 323 -2.31 18.11 13.28
CA LYS A 323 -1.34 17.59 14.24
C LYS A 323 -2.06 16.63 15.18
N LYS A 324 -1.68 15.35 15.16
CA LYS A 324 -2.20 14.33 16.08
C LYS A 324 -1.07 13.81 16.97
N THR A 325 -1.37 13.62 18.25
CA THR A 325 -0.47 12.92 19.17
C THR A 325 -0.62 11.42 18.95
N VAL A 326 0.47 10.75 18.62
CA VAL A 326 0.54 9.30 18.43
C VAL A 326 1.32 8.71 19.59
N THR A 327 0.77 7.65 20.20
CA THR A 327 1.44 6.86 21.24
C THR A 327 1.98 5.57 20.63
N TYR A 328 3.22 5.23 20.94
CA TYR A 328 3.86 3.97 20.53
C TYR A 328 3.86 2.99 21.69
N GLU A 329 3.72 1.71 21.36
CA GLU A 329 3.66 0.62 22.36
C GLU A 329 4.98 0.47 23.12
N ASN A 330 6.11 0.69 22.45
CA ASN A 330 7.43 0.52 23.02
C ASN A 330 8.47 1.39 22.29
N GLU A 331 9.65 1.46 22.90
CA GLU A 331 10.80 2.21 22.40
C GLU A 331 11.23 1.76 21.00
N ARG A 332 11.19 0.46 20.72
CA ARG A 332 11.61 -0.11 19.43
C ARG A 332 10.71 0.37 18.28
N GLU A 333 9.39 0.41 18.45
CA GLU A 333 8.46 0.90 17.43
C GLU A 333 8.56 2.42 17.23
N LEU A 334 8.81 3.19 18.30
CA LEU A 334 9.15 4.61 18.21
C LEU A 334 10.42 4.80 17.36
N THR A 335 11.49 4.08 17.67
CA THR A 335 12.78 4.17 16.96
C THR A 335 12.64 3.77 15.50
N LYS A 336 11.91 2.70 15.21
CA LYS A 336 11.57 2.31 13.83
C LYS A 336 10.89 3.44 13.07
N LYS A 337 9.92 4.12 13.69
CA LYS A 337 9.25 5.27 13.06
C LYS A 337 10.20 6.44 12.85
N LEU A 338 11.11 6.72 13.79
CA LEU A 338 12.14 7.75 13.66
C LEU A 338 13.10 7.47 12.50
N ILE A 339 13.61 6.24 12.38
CA ILE A 339 14.54 5.89 11.31
C ILE A 339 13.84 5.89 9.93
N LEU A 340 12.61 5.39 9.83
CA LEU A 340 11.86 5.51 8.58
C LEU A 340 11.60 6.97 8.21
N ARG A 341 11.29 7.81 9.21
CA ARG A 341 11.15 9.26 8.99
C ARG A 341 12.47 9.86 8.53
N LEU A 342 13.59 9.50 9.14
CA LEU A 342 14.93 9.92 8.71
C LEU A 342 15.13 9.60 7.24
N PHE A 343 14.75 8.42 6.74
CA PHE A 343 14.89 8.06 5.32
C PHE A 343 13.95 8.84 4.39
N TYR A 344 12.75 9.20 4.82
CA TYR A 344 11.71 9.76 3.94
C TYR A 344 11.54 11.28 4.00
N ILE A 345 12.10 11.93 5.02
CA ILE A 345 12.01 13.38 5.19
C ILE A 345 13.02 14.13 4.30
N ASP A 346 12.61 15.32 3.88
CA ASP A 346 13.50 16.33 3.29
C ASP A 346 14.41 16.91 4.37
N THR A 347 15.71 16.63 4.25
CA THR A 347 16.73 17.05 5.22
C THR A 347 16.93 18.57 5.26
N ASN A 348 16.47 19.30 4.25
CA ASN A 348 16.52 20.77 4.23
C ASN A 348 15.27 21.43 4.85
N SER A 349 14.22 20.65 5.13
CA SER A 349 12.95 21.16 5.62
C SER A 349 13.01 21.67 7.05
N HIS A 350 12.14 22.63 7.38
CA HIS A 350 11.92 23.08 8.76
C HIS A 350 11.58 21.91 9.70
N LEU A 351 10.81 20.92 9.21
CA LEU A 351 10.47 19.74 10.01
C LEU A 351 11.67 18.87 10.38
N TYR A 352 12.74 18.88 9.58
CA TYR A 352 13.99 18.20 9.92
C TYR A 352 14.80 19.02 10.92
N LYS A 353 15.02 20.31 10.60
CA LYS A 353 15.84 21.23 11.39
C LYS A 353 15.34 21.49 12.81
N HIS A 354 14.06 21.22 13.09
CA HIS A 354 13.45 21.40 14.41
C HIS A 354 13.07 20.08 15.10
N ASP A 355 13.47 18.92 14.55
CA ASP A 355 13.24 17.63 15.21
C ASP A 355 14.44 17.25 16.07
N SER A 356 14.24 17.20 17.39
CA SER A 356 15.32 16.94 18.36
C SER A 356 15.97 15.57 18.15
N ASP A 357 15.20 14.55 17.78
CA ASP A 357 15.74 13.19 17.64
C ASP A 357 16.57 13.04 16.37
N LEU A 358 16.22 13.77 15.31
CA LEU A 358 17.01 13.79 14.08
C LEU A 358 18.31 14.58 14.27
N LYS A 359 18.32 15.62 15.12
CA LYS A 359 19.57 16.30 15.51
C LYS A 359 20.50 15.39 16.31
N ILE A 360 19.96 14.65 17.27
CA ILE A 360 20.75 13.68 18.04
C ILE A 360 21.32 12.60 17.11
N PHE A 361 20.55 12.15 16.11
CA PHE A 361 21.08 11.26 15.09
C PHE A 361 22.26 11.89 14.34
N ASP A 362 22.15 13.16 13.93
CA ASP A 362 23.23 13.90 13.26
C ASP A 362 24.48 14.03 14.14
N GLU A 363 24.31 14.18 15.45
CA GLU A 363 25.42 14.28 16.42
C GLU A 363 26.10 12.93 16.69
N LYS A 364 25.31 11.86 16.79
CA LYS A 364 25.81 10.50 17.08
C LYS A 364 26.36 9.78 15.84
N PHE A 365 25.88 10.11 14.65
CA PHE A 365 26.30 9.54 13.36
C PHE A 365 26.56 10.63 12.30
N PRO A 366 27.48 11.58 12.54
CA PRO A 366 27.70 12.73 11.66
C PRO A 366 28.11 12.36 10.24
N TYR A 367 28.97 11.35 10.07
CA TYR A 367 29.47 10.98 8.75
C TYR A 367 28.39 10.25 7.92
N PHE A 368 27.65 9.35 8.56
CA PHE A 368 26.54 8.63 7.95
C PHE A 368 25.37 9.56 7.64
N SER A 369 25.05 10.50 8.54
CA SER A 369 24.06 11.55 8.29
C SER A 369 24.44 12.42 7.09
N ALA A 370 25.71 12.85 7.01
CA ALA A 370 26.18 13.65 5.89
C ALA A 370 26.07 12.89 4.55
N PHE A 371 26.40 11.60 4.54
CA PHE A 371 26.20 10.73 3.38
C PHE A 371 24.73 10.63 2.97
N LEU A 372 23.81 10.39 3.92
CA LEU A 372 22.37 10.35 3.64
C LEU A 372 21.85 11.69 3.07
N LYS A 373 22.36 12.81 3.57
CA LYS A 373 22.02 14.15 3.07
C LYS A 373 22.48 14.36 1.64
N GLU A 374 23.69 13.91 1.29
CA GLU A 374 24.20 14.00 -0.09
C GLU A 374 23.36 13.17 -1.06
N LEU A 375 22.99 11.93 -0.70
CA LEU A 375 22.09 11.09 -1.51
C LEU A 375 20.70 11.70 -1.75
N LYS A 376 20.27 12.63 -0.89
CA LYS A 376 18.95 13.27 -0.93
C LYS A 376 18.96 14.69 -1.50
N LYS A 377 20.13 15.27 -1.74
CA LYS A 377 20.33 16.69 -2.03
C LYS A 377 19.47 17.21 -3.19
N ASN A 378 19.38 16.44 -4.28
CA ASN A 378 18.61 16.83 -5.46
C ASN A 378 17.09 16.61 -5.26
N ASN A 379 16.71 15.44 -4.76
CA ASN A 379 15.33 15.11 -4.45
C ASN A 379 15.30 14.03 -3.37
N TYR A 380 14.85 14.41 -2.17
CA TYR A 380 14.80 13.51 -1.01
C TYR A 380 13.98 12.24 -1.24
N LYS A 381 13.07 12.23 -2.23
CA LYS A 381 12.27 11.06 -2.59
C LYS A 381 13.06 10.00 -3.37
N TYR A 382 14.19 10.35 -3.97
CA TYR A 382 14.92 9.40 -4.83
C TYR A 382 15.58 8.29 -4.04
N LEU A 383 16.18 8.57 -2.88
CA LEU A 383 16.76 7.52 -2.04
C LEU A 383 15.71 6.48 -1.63
N SER A 384 14.56 6.94 -1.14
CA SER A 384 13.47 6.04 -0.71
C SER A 384 12.87 5.24 -1.85
N LYS A 385 12.63 5.89 -3.00
CA LYS A 385 12.19 5.19 -4.21
C LYS A 385 13.22 4.17 -4.67
N LEU A 386 14.51 4.50 -4.67
CA LEU A 386 15.57 3.59 -5.08
C LEU A 386 15.54 2.33 -4.21
N MET A 387 15.56 2.47 -2.88
CA MET A 387 15.49 1.32 -1.97
C MET A 387 14.21 0.49 -2.16
N GLN A 388 13.05 1.12 -2.38
CA GLN A 388 11.80 0.40 -2.67
C GLN A 388 11.80 -0.32 -4.01
N ASN A 389 12.43 0.27 -5.04
CA ASN A 389 12.55 -0.36 -6.35
C ASN A 389 13.52 -1.55 -6.31
N GLU A 390 14.63 -1.43 -5.58
CA GLU A 390 15.55 -2.53 -5.33
C GLU A 390 14.89 -3.68 -4.55
N GLU A 391 14.09 -3.34 -3.53
CA GLU A 391 13.26 -4.30 -2.80
C GLU A 391 12.32 -5.05 -3.75
N ALA A 392 11.54 -4.31 -4.54
CA ALA A 392 10.60 -4.90 -5.48
C ALA A 392 11.29 -5.75 -6.55
N HIS A 393 12.45 -5.32 -7.05
CA HIS A 393 13.22 -6.09 -8.02
C HIS A 393 13.74 -7.40 -7.41
N CYS A 394 14.40 -7.33 -6.25
CA CYS A 394 14.94 -8.49 -5.56
C CYS A 394 13.85 -9.53 -5.25
N ILE A 395 12.73 -9.10 -4.67
CA ILE A 395 11.66 -10.02 -4.29
C ILE A 395 10.87 -10.53 -5.51
N LEU A 396 10.38 -9.63 -6.37
CA LEU A 396 9.42 -10.00 -7.43
C LEU A 396 10.09 -10.55 -8.69
N ASP A 397 11.25 -10.01 -9.06
CA ASP A 397 11.89 -10.35 -10.33
C ASP A 397 13.06 -11.32 -10.19
N VAL A 398 13.60 -11.52 -8.99
CA VAL A 398 14.71 -12.45 -8.73
C VAL A 398 14.25 -13.63 -7.88
N VAL A 399 13.98 -13.41 -6.59
CA VAL A 399 13.73 -14.49 -5.61
C VAL A 399 12.48 -15.29 -5.99
N THR A 400 11.32 -14.63 -6.11
CA THR A 400 10.08 -15.36 -6.38
C THR A 400 10.04 -16.01 -7.76
N LYS A 401 10.73 -15.44 -8.77
CA LYS A 401 10.87 -16.09 -10.08
C LYS A 401 11.70 -17.37 -9.97
N LYS A 402 12.88 -17.30 -9.34
CA LYS A 402 13.73 -18.48 -9.11
C LYS A 402 12.98 -19.55 -8.31
N LEU A 403 12.24 -19.16 -7.27
CA LEU A 403 11.38 -20.08 -6.51
C LEU A 403 10.31 -20.75 -7.39
N SER A 404 9.59 -19.98 -8.22
CA SER A 404 8.57 -20.54 -9.12
C SER A 404 9.14 -21.48 -10.20
N GLN A 405 10.41 -21.29 -10.59
CA GLN A 405 11.08 -22.19 -11.53
C GLN A 405 11.50 -23.50 -10.85
N LEU A 406 12.06 -23.40 -9.63
CA LEU A 406 12.49 -24.56 -8.85
C LEU A 406 11.30 -25.39 -8.31
N TYR A 407 10.22 -24.71 -7.92
CA TYR A 407 9.02 -25.31 -7.35
C TYR A 407 7.76 -24.78 -8.05
N PRO A 408 7.45 -25.25 -9.28
CA PRO A 408 6.32 -24.73 -10.07
C PRO A 408 4.94 -24.91 -9.44
N LYS A 409 4.82 -25.84 -8.47
CA LYS A 409 3.60 -26.17 -7.73
C LYS A 409 3.50 -25.45 -6.38
N MET A 410 4.50 -24.67 -5.98
CA MET A 410 4.47 -23.91 -4.73
C MET A 410 3.66 -22.62 -4.92
N PRO A 411 2.56 -22.42 -4.18
CA PRO A 411 1.82 -21.16 -4.23
C PRO A 411 2.66 -20.04 -3.64
N LEU A 412 2.80 -18.96 -4.39
CA LEU A 412 3.63 -17.82 -4.01
C LEU A 412 2.84 -16.52 -4.06
N PHE A 413 2.86 -15.83 -2.94
CA PHE A 413 2.29 -14.50 -2.76
C PHE A 413 3.33 -13.56 -2.18
N THR A 414 3.12 -12.26 -2.35
CA THR A 414 3.99 -11.25 -1.75
C THR A 414 3.19 -10.14 -1.10
N ILE A 415 3.67 -9.68 0.06
CA ILE A 415 3.25 -8.44 0.70
C ILE A 415 4.49 -7.57 0.86
N HIS A 416 4.82 -6.80 -0.18
CA HIS A 416 6.05 -6.01 -0.27
C HIS A 416 7.31 -6.88 -0.13
N ASP A 417 8.03 -6.74 0.98
CA ASP A 417 9.23 -7.47 1.39
C ASP A 417 8.94 -8.85 2.00
N SER A 418 7.65 -9.18 2.17
CA SER A 418 7.18 -10.47 2.68
C SER A 418 6.93 -11.46 1.53
N ILE A 419 7.47 -12.66 1.63
CA ILE A 419 7.12 -13.80 0.76
C ILE A 419 6.19 -14.73 1.54
N MET A 420 5.05 -15.08 0.96
CA MET A 420 4.05 -15.93 1.59
C MET A 420 3.77 -17.18 0.74
N THR A 421 3.70 -18.33 1.41
CA THR A 421 3.40 -19.66 0.85
C THR A 421 2.68 -20.48 1.92
N THR A 422 2.31 -21.73 1.62
CA THR A 422 1.80 -22.64 2.64
C THR A 422 2.87 -23.13 3.61
N GLU A 423 2.46 -23.50 4.82
CA GLU A 423 3.32 -24.02 5.89
C GLU A 423 4.14 -25.24 5.44
N TYR A 424 3.48 -26.21 4.80
CA TYR A 424 4.10 -27.39 4.18
C TYR A 424 5.24 -27.03 3.24
N TRP A 425 5.02 -26.07 2.33
CA TRP A 425 6.04 -25.67 1.37
C TRP A 425 7.18 -24.91 2.05
N ALA A 426 6.87 -24.06 3.03
CA ALA A 426 7.87 -23.33 3.79
C ALA A 426 8.82 -24.27 4.54
N GLU A 427 8.28 -25.29 5.21
CA GLU A 427 9.04 -26.32 5.91
C GLU A 427 9.80 -27.23 4.96
N ARG A 428 9.11 -27.83 3.98
CA ARG A 428 9.70 -28.79 3.03
C ARG A 428 10.91 -28.23 2.29
N THR A 429 10.89 -26.95 1.95
CA THR A 429 11.96 -26.31 1.17
C THR A 429 13.00 -25.59 2.02
N HIS A 430 12.83 -25.56 3.35
CA HIS A 430 13.63 -24.70 4.24
C HIS A 430 13.66 -23.26 3.69
N LEU A 431 12.46 -22.72 3.43
CA LEU A 431 12.29 -21.55 2.57
C LEU A 431 13.03 -20.32 3.08
N LYS A 432 13.16 -20.19 4.40
CA LYS A 432 13.94 -19.11 5.04
C LYS A 432 15.40 -19.13 4.60
N GLU A 433 16.09 -20.26 4.75
CA GLU A 433 17.48 -20.44 4.37
C GLU A 433 17.66 -20.27 2.85
N LEU A 434 16.69 -20.75 2.08
CA LEU A 434 16.69 -20.63 0.64
C LEU A 434 16.58 -19.17 0.18
N ILE A 435 15.64 -18.39 0.73
CA ILE A 435 15.52 -16.96 0.43
C ILE A 435 16.80 -16.22 0.84
N GLN A 436 17.36 -16.54 2.02
CA GLN A 436 18.62 -15.92 2.46
C GLN A 436 19.77 -16.19 1.49
N SER A 437 19.89 -17.43 0.99
CA SER A 437 20.90 -17.82 0.00
C SER A 437 20.70 -17.09 -1.32
N MET A 438 19.47 -17.06 -1.85
CA MET A 438 19.16 -16.35 -3.10
C MET A 438 19.40 -14.84 -3.00
N MET A 439 19.07 -14.23 -1.85
CA MET A 439 19.30 -12.80 -1.64
C MET A 439 20.79 -12.49 -1.43
N LEU A 440 21.55 -13.37 -0.79
CA LEU A 440 23.01 -13.24 -0.71
C LEU A 440 23.63 -13.29 -2.11
N GLU A 441 23.22 -14.23 -2.95
CA GLU A 441 23.67 -14.34 -4.35
C GLU A 441 23.32 -13.08 -5.16
N ALA A 442 22.08 -12.58 -5.04
CA ALA A 442 21.60 -11.45 -5.81
C ALA A 442 22.13 -10.08 -5.35
N ASN A 443 22.31 -9.90 -4.04
CA ASN A 443 22.63 -8.60 -3.45
C ASN A 443 24.05 -8.50 -2.88
N GLY A 444 24.78 -9.62 -2.80
CA GLY A 444 26.07 -9.71 -2.12
C GLY A 444 25.99 -9.66 -0.59
N VAL A 445 24.79 -9.58 -0.02
CA VAL A 445 24.57 -9.42 1.43
C VAL A 445 23.41 -10.28 1.90
N LYS A 446 23.66 -11.12 2.91
CA LYS A 446 22.65 -12.01 3.50
C LYS A 446 21.68 -11.23 4.40
N PRO A 447 20.36 -11.31 4.18
CA PRO A 447 19.37 -10.65 5.03
C PRO A 447 19.06 -11.46 6.30
N GLN A 448 18.50 -10.79 7.30
CA GLN A 448 17.73 -11.44 8.36
C GLN A 448 16.28 -11.63 7.92
N ILE A 449 15.71 -12.80 8.21
CA ILE A 449 14.32 -13.15 7.86
C ILE A 449 13.58 -13.59 9.12
N ASN A 450 12.39 -13.04 9.32
CA ASN A 450 11.44 -13.43 10.35
C ASN A 450 10.33 -14.30 9.73
N SER A 451 9.83 -15.25 10.50
CA SER A 451 8.67 -16.10 10.20
C SER A 451 7.43 -15.67 10.99
#